data_AF-A0A2S7U065-F1
#
_entry.id   AF-A0A2S7U065-F1
#
_cell.length_a   1.000
_cell.length_b   1.000
_cell.length_c   1.000
_cell.angle_alpha   90.00
_cell.angle_beta   90.00
_cell.angle_gamma   90.00
#
_symmetry.space_group_name_H-M   'P 1'
#
loop_
_entity.id
_entity.type
_entity.pdbx_description
1 polymer ?
#
loop_
_entity_poly.entity_id
_entity_poly.type
_entity_poly.pdbx_seq_one_letter_code
_entity_poly.pdbx_strand_id
1 'polypeptide(L)' 'MPPHMMLALLVYCYSNGILSSRKIERATYRDVAVRFLTADTDPDPDTICTFRRKNLPAISKAFVEILQLACEMGLLKVG' A
#
# COMPACT_ATOMS: atom_id res chain seq x y z
N MET A 1 -8.52 -6.88 -8.69
CA MET A 1 -8.62 -6.06 -7.46
C MET A 1 -8.97 -4.61 -7.82
N PRO A 2 -9.90 -3.95 -7.10
CA PRO A 2 -10.25 -2.54 -7.35
C PRO A 2 -9.09 -1.56 -7.06
N PRO A 3 -9.05 -0.36 -7.68
CA PRO A 3 -7.98 0.62 -7.50
C PRO A 3 -7.77 1.09 -6.05
N HIS A 4 -8.85 1.28 -5.28
CA HIS A 4 -8.76 1.72 -3.89
C HIS A 4 -8.07 0.67 -3.00
N MET A 5 -8.34 -0.61 -3.25
CA MET A 5 -7.75 -1.72 -2.52
C MET A 5 -6.27 -1.89 -2.89
N MET A 6 -5.90 -1.67 -4.15
CA MET A 6 -4.50 -1.63 -4.59
C MET A 6 -3.74 -0.46 -3.96
N LEU A 7 -4.37 0.71 -3.84
CA LEU A 7 -3.77 1.85 -3.14
C LEU A 7 -3.56 1.52 -1.66
N ALA A 8 -4.58 0.98 -0.98
CA ALA A 8 -4.48 0.59 0.42
C ALA A 8 -3.37 -0.45 0.67
N LEU A 9 -3.28 -1.47 -0.20
CA LEU A 9 -2.20 -2.46 -0.19
C LEU A 9 -0.84 -1.78 -0.28
N LEU A 10 -0.64 -0.89 -1.25
CA LEU A 10 0.64 -0.20 -1.45
C LEU A 10 1.00 0.70 -0.27
N VAL A 11 0.06 1.48 0.23
CA VAL A 11 0.28 2.35 1.39
C VAL A 11 0.67 1.52 2.61
N TYR A 12 -0.09 0.48 2.93
CA TYR A 12 0.20 -0.40 4.07
C TYR A 12 1.56 -1.06 3.94
N CYS A 13 1.86 -1.66 2.80
CA CYS A 13 3.14 -2.34 2.57
C CYS A 13 4.31 -1.35 2.65
N TYR A 14 4.19 -0.14 2.12
CA TYR A 14 5.25 0.87 2.18
C TYR A 14 5.50 1.38 3.59
N SER A 15 4.43 1.63 4.36
CA SER A 15 4.54 2.00 5.78
C SER A 15 5.20 0.90 6.62
N ASN A 16 5.13 -0.36 6.19
CA ASN A 16 5.79 -1.50 6.82
C ASN A 16 7.14 -1.89 6.16
N GLY A 17 7.69 -1.05 5.28
CA GLY A 17 8.99 -1.29 4.63
C GLY A 17 9.01 -2.38 3.55
N ILE A 18 7.85 -2.85 3.10
CA ILE A 18 7.68 -3.89 2.07
C ILE A 18 7.52 -3.22 0.69
N LEU A 19 8.64 -2.98 0.00
CA LEU A 19 8.64 -2.18 -1.25
C LEU A 19 8.62 -3.00 -2.55
N SER A 20 9.19 -4.21 -2.52
CA SER A 20 9.30 -5.05 -3.71
C SER A 20 7.95 -5.65 -4.07
N SER A 21 7.55 -5.57 -5.34
CA SER A 21 6.28 -6.16 -5.82
C SER A 21 6.19 -7.66 -5.51
N ARG A 22 7.30 -8.39 -5.59
CA ARG A 22 7.37 -9.82 -5.19
C ARG A 22 7.23 -10.03 -3.68
N LYS A 23 7.73 -9.09 -2.86
CA LYS A 23 7.54 -9.15 -1.40
C LYS A 23 6.10 -8.80 -1.03
N ILE A 24 5.48 -7.85 -1.74
CA ILE A 24 4.08 -7.45 -1.55
C ILE A 24 3.15 -8.61 -1.91
N GLU A 25 3.34 -9.24 -3.07
CA GLU A 25 2.64 -10.48 -3.44
C GLU A 25 2.79 -11.55 -2.35
N ARG A 26 4.02 -11.83 -1.88
CA ARG A 26 4.19 -12.80 -0.78
C ARG A 26 3.47 -12.41 0.51
N ALA A 27 3.32 -11.12 0.78
CA ALA A 27 2.61 -10.63 1.94
C ALA A 27 1.10 -10.88 1.83
N THR A 28 0.52 -10.86 0.62
CA THR A 28 -0.90 -11.20 0.41
C THR A 28 -1.22 -12.65 0.75
N TYR A 29 -0.22 -13.53 0.84
CA TYR A 29 -0.41 -14.91 1.33
C TYR A 29 -0.09 -15.11 2.82
N ARG A 30 0.82 -14.31 3.39
CA ARG A 30 1.46 -14.61 4.70
C ARG A 30 1.06 -13.67 5.81
N ASP A 31 0.78 -12.41 5.48
CA ASP A 31 0.47 -11.38 6.47
C ASP A 31 -1.06 -11.26 6.60
N VAL A 32 -1.57 -11.51 7.81
CA VAL A 32 -3.01 -11.50 8.09
C VAL A 32 -3.64 -10.13 7.82
N ALA A 33 -2.93 -9.04 8.12
CA ALA A 33 -3.43 -7.69 7.86
C ALA A 33 -3.47 -7.41 6.35
N VAL A 34 -2.47 -7.85 5.59
CA VAL A 34 -2.47 -7.71 4.13
C VAL A 34 -3.59 -8.53 3.51
N ARG A 35 -3.78 -9.77 3.96
CA ARG A 35 -4.89 -10.63 3.51
C ARG A 35 -6.26 -10.02 3.76
N PHE A 36 -6.43 -9.44 4.94
CA PHE A 36 -7.65 -8.71 5.28
C PHE A 36 -7.85 -7.49 4.37
N LEU A 37 -6.79 -6.70 4.14
CA LEU A 37 -6.84 -5.53 3.25
C LEU A 37 -7.18 -5.89 1.82
N THR A 38 -6.68 -7.02 1.31
CA THR A 38 -6.93 -7.45 -0.06
C THR A 38 -8.15 -8.35 -0.22
N ALA A 39 -8.91 -8.60 0.86
CA ALA A 39 -10.02 -9.55 0.88
C ALA A 39 -9.63 -10.92 0.27
N ASP A 40 -8.47 -11.45 0.71
CA ASP A 40 -7.84 -12.67 0.19
C ASP A 40 -7.66 -12.67 -1.36
N THR A 41 -7.49 -11.49 -1.97
CA THR A 41 -7.07 -11.35 -3.37
C THR A 41 -5.56 -11.18 -3.46
N ASP A 42 -4.94 -11.94 -4.37
CA ASP A 42 -3.50 -11.96 -4.56
C ASP A 42 -3.11 -11.39 -5.93
N PRO A 43 -2.84 -10.07 -6.05
CA PRO A 43 -2.32 -9.51 -7.30
C PRO A 43 -0.89 -10.00 -7.56
N ASP A 44 -0.63 -10.40 -8.80
CA ASP A 44 0.72 -10.79 -9.22
C ASP A 44 1.67 -9.57 -9.24
N PRO A 45 3.00 -9.79 -9.23
CA PRO A 45 3.99 -8.72 -9.20
C PRO A 45 3.93 -7.76 -10.38
N ASP A 46 3.50 -8.22 -11.56
CA ASP A 46 3.40 -7.40 -12.77
C ASP A 46 2.19 -6.49 -12.72
N THR A 47 1.07 -6.95 -12.16
CA THR A 47 -0.11 -6.15 -11.84
C THR A 47 0.25 -5.02 -10.85
N ILE A 48 0.98 -5.34 -9.77
CA ILE A 48 1.46 -4.34 -8.80
C ILE A 48 2.40 -3.33 -9.47
N CYS A 49 3.38 -3.80 -10.25
CA CYS A 49 4.30 -2.94 -10.99
C CYS A 49 3.58 -2.01 -11.98
N THR A 50 2.59 -2.53 -12.70
CA THR A 50 1.84 -1.80 -13.71
C THR A 50 0.95 -0.74 -13.06
N PHE A 51 0.25 -1.09 -11.99
CA PHE A 51 -0.56 -0.12 -11.24
C PHE A 51 0.30 1.00 -10.66
N ARG A 52 1.43 0.65 -10.04
CA ARG A 52 2.38 1.63 -9.50
C ARG A 52 2.90 2.58 -10.57
N ARG A 53 3.36 2.06 -11.72
CA ARG A 53 3.89 2.90 -12.82
C ARG A 53 2.84 3.84 -13.37
N LYS A 54 1.60 3.36 -13.56
CA LYS A 54 0.50 4.16 -14.12
C LYS A 54 0.01 5.24 -13.16
N ASN A 55 0.14 5.04 -11.85
CA ASN A 55 -0.45 5.91 -10.83
C ASN A 55 0.56 6.55 -9.88
N LEU A 56 1.87 6.51 -10.20
CA LEU A 56 2.92 6.96 -9.30
C LEU A 56 2.69 8.38 -8.74
N PRO A 57 2.30 9.38 -9.54
CA PRO A 57 2.02 10.73 -9.01
C PRO A 57 0.85 10.73 -8.02
N ALA A 58 -0.21 9.99 -8.31
CA ALA A 58 -1.39 9.90 -7.46
C ALA A 58 -1.10 9.16 -6.14
N ILE A 59 -0.31 8.07 -6.20
CA ILE A 59 0.12 7.32 -5.02
C ILE A 59 0.98 8.20 -4.12
N SER A 60 1.93 8.96 -4.69
CA SER A 60 2.78 9.89 -3.94
C SER A 60 1.95 10.96 -3.22
N LYS A 61 1.01 11.58 -3.95
CA LYS A 61 0.09 12.58 -3.38
C LYS A 61 -0.74 11.99 -2.24
N ALA A 62 -1.37 10.83 -2.45
CA ALA A 62 -2.16 10.16 -1.43
C ALA A 62 -1.33 9.81 -0.19
N PHE A 63 -0.07 9.40 -0.37
CA PHE A 63 0.81 9.10 0.75
C PHE A 63 1.10 10.33 1.61
N VAL A 64 1.35 11.49 0.98
CA VAL A 64 1.53 12.76 1.71
C VAL A 64 0.26 13.16 2.45
N GLU A 65 -0.90 13.07 1.81
CA GLU A 65 -2.19 13.39 2.44
C GLU A 65 -2.46 12.49 3.67
N ILE A 66 -2.15 11.19 3.57
CA ILE A 66 -2.29 10.25 4.69
C ILE A 66 -1.36 10.61 5.85
N LEU A 67 -0.12 11.02 5.58
CA LEU A 67 0.81 11.47 6.61
C LEU A 67 0.36 12.78 7.27
N GLN A 68 -0.16 13.72 6.49
CA GLN A 68 -0.73 14.97 7.02
C GLN A 68 -1.91 14.68 7.95
N LEU A 69 -2.85 13.83 7.53
CA LEU A 69 -3.97 13.39 8.36
C LEU A 69 -3.50 12.71 9.65
N ALA A 70 -2.51 11.82 9.56
CA ALA A 70 -1.96 11.15 10.73
C ALA A 70 -1.26 12.14 11.70
N CYS A 71 -0.64 13.19 11.17
CA CYS A 71 -0.09 14.29 11.97
C CYS A 71 -1.18 15.11 12.66
N GLU A 72 -2.25 15.48 11.94
CA GLU A 72 -3.40 16.21 12.49
C GLU A 72 -4.12 15.42 13.59
N MET A 73 -4.18 14.10 13.46
CA MET A 73 -4.75 13.20 14.47
C MET A 73 -3.81 12.97 15.68
N GLY A 74 -2.61 13.54 15.70
CA GLY A 74 -1.63 13.34 16.78
C GLY A 74 -1.04 11.92 16.82
N LEU A 75 -1.18 11.14 15.74
CA LEU A 75 -0.67 9.76 15.64
C LEU A 75 0.79 9.70 15.21
N LEU A 76 1.38 10.82 14.77
CA LEU A 76 2.77 10.93 14.37
C LEU A 76 3.53 11.88 15.31
N LYS A 77 4.62 11.39 15.89
CA LYS A 77 5.73 12.25 16.32
C LYS A 77 6.68 12.38 15.14
N VAL A 78 6.60 13.49 14.42
CA VAL A 78 7.69 13.90 13.53
C VAL A 78 8.82 14.37 14.45
N GLY A 79 9.91 13.61 14.48
CA GLY A 79 11.10 13.93 15.27
C GLY A 79 11.86 15.11 14.70
#